data_AF-A0A1I5V0A9-F1
#
_entry.id   AF-A0A1I5V0A9-F1
#
_cell.length_a   1.000
_cell.length_b   1.000
_cell.length_c   1.000
_cell.angle_alpha   90.00
_cell.angle_beta   90.00
_cell.angle_gamma   90.00
#
_symmetry.space_group_name_H-M   'P 1'
#
loop_
_entity.id
_entity.type
_entity.pdbx_description
1 polymer ?
#
loop_
_entity_poly.entity_id
_entity_poly.type
_entity_poly.pdbx_seq_one_letter_code
_entity_poly.pdbx_strand_id
1 'polypeptide(L)'
;MQLSLISVMPELEKKVFLDVFAKVCYDGRLSKPHLKTIEGQHIPADLKVGCPAKILLNFPEGTIYKLDARLIQKNGRRPYFLTISHKRIQRAIEFFEYNLQLQKGIRPELKAKKSVSFEKNKK
;
A
#
# COMPACT_ATOMS: atom_id res chain seq x y z
N MET A 1 -45.92 1.50 0.20
CA MET A 1 -44.74 1.24 -0.65
C MET A 1 -43.53 1.77 0.09
N GLN A 2 -42.66 0.89 0.59
CA GLN A 2 -41.50 1.27 1.40
C GLN A 2 -40.33 1.51 0.46
N LEU A 3 -39.89 2.77 0.35
CA LEU A 3 -38.76 3.18 -0.48
C LEU A 3 -37.49 2.58 0.13
N SER A 4 -36.99 1.51 -0.49
CA SER A 4 -35.72 0.90 -0.12
C SER A 4 -34.63 1.97 -0.19
N LEU A 5 -33.89 2.10 0.93
CA LEU A 5 -32.71 2.93 1.07
C LEU A 5 -31.87 2.88 -0.21
N ILE A 6 -31.85 4.00 -0.92
CA ILE A 6 -30.86 4.22 -1.97
C ILE A 6 -29.51 4.22 -1.25
N SER A 7 -28.73 3.18 -1.49
CA SER A 7 -27.37 3.05 -0.98
C SER A 7 -26.59 4.27 -1.45
N VAL A 8 -26.14 5.09 -0.50
CA VAL A 8 -25.47 6.38 -0.78
C VAL A 8 -24.14 6.17 -1.52
N MET A 9 -23.59 4.95 -1.50
CA MET A 9 -22.38 4.56 -2.24
C MET A 9 -22.45 3.09 -2.69
N PRO A 10 -23.13 2.80 -3.82
CA PRO A 10 -23.28 1.44 -4.33
C PRO A 10 -21.93 0.80 -4.69
N GLU A 11 -20.87 1.60 -4.93
CA GLU A 11 -19.54 1.05 -5.18
C GLU A 11 -18.98 0.28 -3.98
N LEU A 12 -19.33 0.67 -2.74
CA LEU A 12 -18.86 0.02 -1.51
C LEU A 12 -19.59 -1.29 -1.18
N GLU A 13 -20.69 -1.60 -1.87
CA GLU A 13 -21.38 -2.90 -1.72
C GLU A 13 -20.57 -4.05 -2.31
N LYS A 14 -19.68 -3.74 -3.26
CA LYS A 14 -18.75 -4.71 -3.81
C LYS A 14 -17.81 -5.17 -2.72
N LYS A 15 -17.72 -6.49 -2.51
CA LYS A 15 -16.72 -7.04 -1.59
C LYS A 15 -15.32 -6.98 -2.19
N VAL A 16 -15.19 -7.03 -3.52
CA VAL A 16 -13.92 -7.14 -4.23
C VAL A 16 -13.80 -6.03 -5.27
N PHE A 17 -12.61 -5.44 -5.32
CA PHE A 17 -12.22 -4.35 -6.21
C PHE A 17 -10.95 -4.79 -6.92
N LEU A 18 -10.97 -4.67 -8.24
CA LEU A 18 -9.84 -4.99 -9.10
C LEU A 18 -9.12 -3.69 -9.44
N ASP A 19 -7.85 -3.80 -9.82
CA ASP A 19 -7.07 -2.68 -10.35
C ASP A 19 -7.05 -1.45 -9.43
N VAL A 20 -6.99 -1.68 -8.12
CA VAL A 20 -6.90 -0.63 -7.12
C VAL A 20 -5.48 -0.08 -7.10
N PHE A 21 -5.37 1.24 -7.21
CA PHE A 21 -4.13 1.97 -7.02
C PHE A 21 -3.94 2.35 -5.55
N ALA A 22 -2.76 2.05 -5.02
CA ALA A 22 -2.40 2.37 -3.66
C ALA A 22 -0.95 2.87 -3.57
N LYS A 23 -0.75 3.92 -2.78
CA LYS A 23 0.56 4.54 -2.53
C LYS A 23 1.19 3.99 -1.25
N VAL A 24 2.50 3.75 -1.29
CA VAL A 24 3.29 3.45 -0.08
C VAL A 24 3.42 4.72 0.75
N CYS A 25 3.03 4.62 2.01
CA CYS A 25 3.21 5.64 3.03
C CYS A 25 3.98 5.05 4.21
N TYR A 26 4.83 5.84 4.85
CA TYR A 26 5.52 5.42 6.07
C TYR A 26 4.71 5.81 7.30
N ASP A 27 4.41 4.84 8.17
CA ASP A 27 3.84 5.14 9.48
C ASP A 27 4.98 5.36 10.48
N GLY A 28 5.24 6.63 10.80
CA GLY A 28 6.28 7.01 11.76
C GLY A 28 6.05 6.45 13.16
N ARG A 29 4.81 6.15 13.57
CA ARG A 29 4.52 5.58 14.89
C ARG A 29 4.86 4.10 14.97
N LEU A 30 4.64 3.37 13.87
CA LEU A 30 4.87 1.92 13.79
C LEU A 30 6.20 1.56 13.15
N SER A 31 6.97 2.55 12.67
CA SER A 31 8.22 2.41 11.92
C SER A 31 8.09 1.43 10.75
N LYS A 32 6.91 1.41 10.10
CA LYS A 32 6.57 0.41 9.07
C LYS A 32 5.90 1.06 7.86
N PRO A 33 6.24 0.62 6.64
CA PRO A 33 5.51 1.01 5.44
C PRO A 33 4.11 0.38 5.44
N HIS A 34 3.15 1.11 4.92
CA HIS A 34 1.80 0.64 4.66
C HIS A 34 1.28 1.22 3.35
N LEU A 35 0.20 0.66 2.82
CA LEU A 35 -0.45 1.15 1.61
C LEU A 35 -1.71 1.95 1.97
N LYS A 36 -1.98 3.00 1.20
CA LYS A 36 -3.23 3.76 1.22
C LYS A 36 -3.77 3.94 -0.20
N THR A 37 -5.08 3.87 -0.37
CA THR A 37 -5.73 4.20 -1.64
C THR A 37 -5.47 5.65 -2.02
N ILE A 38 -5.26 5.90 -3.30
CA ILE A 38 -5.06 7.24 -3.85
C ILE A 38 -6.39 7.86 -4.31
N GLU A 39 -6.41 9.18 -4.42
CA GLU A 39 -7.53 9.94 -4.98
C GLU A 39 -7.74 9.66 -6.48
N GLY A 40 -8.90 10.08 -7.01
CA GLY A 40 -9.21 9.97 -8.44
C GLY A 40 -9.64 8.57 -8.91
N GLN A 41 -9.93 7.66 -7.99
CA GLN A 41 -10.44 6.32 -8.29
C GLN A 41 -11.93 6.20 -7.96
N HIS A 42 -12.58 5.15 -8.47
CA HIS A 42 -13.97 4.81 -8.14
C HIS A 42 -14.17 4.26 -6.70
N ILE A 43 -13.16 4.40 -5.84
CA ILE A 43 -13.18 3.95 -4.44
C ILE A 43 -12.72 5.11 -3.54
N PRO A 44 -13.08 5.12 -2.25
CA PRO A 44 -12.64 6.17 -1.36
C PRO A 44 -11.11 6.22 -1.23
N ALA A 45 -10.57 7.44 -1.24
CA ALA A 45 -9.17 7.72 -0.97
C ALA A 45 -8.81 7.50 0.50
N ASP A 46 -7.52 7.44 0.80
CA ASP A 46 -6.95 7.33 2.15
C ASP A 46 -7.38 6.11 2.98
N LEU A 47 -8.00 5.11 2.34
CA LEU A 47 -8.30 3.84 2.98
C LEU A 47 -7.02 3.01 3.08
N LYS A 48 -6.77 2.50 4.29
CA LYS A 48 -5.63 1.61 4.54
C LYS A 48 -5.80 0.33 3.74
N VAL A 49 -4.72 -0.10 3.08
CA VAL A 49 -4.65 -1.39 2.40
C VAL A 49 -3.68 -2.30 3.17
N GLY A 50 -4.20 -3.41 3.68
CA GLY A 50 -3.41 -4.47 4.30
C GLY A 50 -2.62 -5.22 3.24
N CYS A 51 -1.30 -5.25 3.40
CA CYS A 51 -0.34 -5.90 2.51
C CYS A 51 0.84 -6.43 3.34
N PRO A 52 1.47 -7.57 2.98
CA PRO A 52 2.72 -8.01 3.58
C PRO A 52 3.83 -6.95 3.42
N ALA A 53 4.46 -6.57 4.52
CA ALA A 53 5.52 -5.55 4.52
C ALA A 53 6.70 -5.90 3.60
N LYS A 54 7.03 -7.19 3.44
CA LYS A 54 8.12 -7.67 2.58
C LYS A 54 8.03 -7.17 1.14
N ILE A 55 6.82 -6.96 0.62
CA ILE A 55 6.58 -6.48 -0.75
C ILE A 55 6.88 -4.98 -0.85
N LEU A 56 6.56 -4.23 0.21
CA LEU A 56 6.73 -2.78 0.27
C LEU A 56 8.18 -2.38 0.54
N LEU A 57 8.96 -3.23 1.21
CA LEU A 57 10.37 -2.94 1.54
C LEU A 57 11.29 -2.85 0.31
N ASN A 58 10.86 -3.38 -0.84
CA ASN A 58 11.67 -3.40 -2.06
C ASN A 58 11.69 -2.05 -2.78
N PHE A 59 10.76 -1.15 -2.45
CA PHE A 59 10.55 0.09 -3.17
C PHE A 59 10.36 1.25 -2.19
N PRO A 60 10.69 2.48 -2.62
CA PRO A 60 10.65 3.61 -1.72
C PRO A 60 9.23 4.04 -1.33
N GLU A 61 9.14 4.82 -0.27
CA GLU A 61 7.93 5.58 0.07
C GLU A 61 7.46 6.41 -1.13
N GLY A 62 6.15 6.54 -1.28
CA GLY A 62 5.52 7.22 -2.40
C GLY A 62 5.29 6.34 -3.62
N THR A 63 5.91 5.16 -3.72
CA THR A 63 5.68 4.22 -4.84
C THR A 63 4.21 3.84 -4.94
N ILE A 64 3.65 3.89 -6.15
CA ILE A 64 2.26 3.52 -6.43
C ILE A 64 2.21 2.10 -7.00
N TYR A 65 1.37 1.28 -6.38
CA TYR A 65 1.09 -0.10 -6.76
C TYR A 65 -0.31 -0.24 -7.33
N LYS A 66 -0.47 -1.23 -8.21
CA LYS A 66 -1.74 -1.75 -8.70
C LYS A 66 -1.97 -3.11 -8.07
N LEU A 67 -3.17 -3.32 -7.50
CA LEU A 67 -3.50 -4.55 -6.77
C LEU A 67 -5.00 -4.83 -6.75
N ASP A 68 -5.35 -6.10 -6.56
CA ASP A 68 -6.73 -6.52 -6.28
C ASP A 68 -6.97 -6.51 -4.76
N ALA A 69 -8.05 -5.89 -4.32
CA ALA A 69 -8.38 -5.71 -2.92
C ALA A 69 -9.80 -6.15 -2.57
N ARG A 70 -9.97 -6.65 -1.35
CA ARG A 70 -11.28 -6.90 -0.74
C ARG A 70 -11.56 -5.84 0.32
N LEU A 71 -12.74 -5.24 0.27
CA LEU A 71 -13.19 -4.34 1.33
C LEU A 71 -13.56 -5.16 2.57
N ILE A 72 -12.98 -4.78 3.70
CA ILE A 72 -13.30 -5.33 5.01
C ILE A 72 -13.94 -4.22 5.83
N GLN A 73 -15.21 -4.41 6.15
CA GLN A 73 -15.94 -3.59 7.09
C GLN A 73 -16.18 -4.42 8.35
N LYS A 74 -15.56 -4.02 9.46
CA LYS A 74 -15.80 -4.62 10.78
C LYS A 74 -16.68 -3.67 11.59
N ASN A 75 -17.71 -4.21 12.23
CA ASN A 75 -18.61 -3.43 13.08
C ASN A 75 -17.80 -2.58 14.08
N GLY A 76 -18.03 -1.26 14.06
CA GLY A 76 -17.36 -0.29 14.94
C GLY A 76 -15.92 0.09 14.57
N ARG A 77 -15.36 -0.39 13.45
CA ARG A 77 -14.02 0.02 12.96
C ARG A 77 -14.10 0.68 11.59
N ARG A 78 -13.13 1.56 11.32
CA ARG A 78 -12.97 2.17 9.98
C ARG A 78 -12.78 1.05 8.94
N PRO A 79 -13.47 1.14 7.79
CA PRO A 79 -13.28 0.19 6.70
C PRO A 79 -11.84 0.22 6.20
N TYR A 80 -11.35 -0.92 5.74
CA TYR A 80 -10.02 -1.04 5.16
C TYR A 80 -10.02 -2.09 4.05
N PHE A 81 -9.06 -1.99 3.15
CA PHE A 81 -8.85 -2.97 2.09
C PHE A 81 -7.85 -4.02 2.53
N LEU A 82 -8.03 -5.25 2.05
CA LEU A 82 -7.05 -6.33 2.20
C LEU A 82 -6.69 -6.85 0.81
N THR A 83 -5.40 -6.90 0.49
CA THR A 83 -4.94 -7.46 -0.79
C THR A 83 -5.35 -8.92 -0.94
N ILE A 84 -5.93 -9.27 -2.08
CA ILE A 84 -6.43 -10.63 -2.34
C ILE A 84 -5.29 -11.59 -2.68
N SER A 85 -4.35 -11.16 -3.52
CA SER A 85 -3.21 -11.97 -3.95
C SER A 85 -1.92 -11.18 -3.92
N HIS A 86 -0.96 -11.63 -3.11
CA HIS A 86 0.35 -11.02 -2.99
C HIS A 86 1.16 -11.06 -4.29
N LYS A 87 0.96 -12.10 -5.13
CA LYS A 87 1.65 -12.24 -6.43
C LYS A 87 1.19 -11.20 -7.45
N ARG A 88 0.00 -10.62 -7.26
CA ARG A 88 -0.59 -9.61 -8.15
C ARG A 88 -0.28 -8.17 -7.72
N ILE A 89 0.45 -7.99 -6.62
CA ILE A 89 0.86 -6.65 -6.19
C ILE A 89 2.05 -6.24 -7.05
N GLN A 90 1.81 -5.34 -7.98
CA GLN A 90 2.82 -4.87 -8.94
C GLN A 90 2.86 -3.35 -8.91
N ARG A 91 4.00 -2.76 -9.30
CA ARG A 91 4.06 -1.32 -9.51
C ARG A 91 3.06 -0.96 -10.61
N ALA A 92 2.29 0.10 -10.38
CA ALA A 92 1.32 0.55 -11.37
C ALA A 92 2.08 1.06 -12.60
N ILE A 93 1.77 0.51 -13.77
CA ILE A 93 2.38 0.90 -15.04
C ILE A 93 1.90 2.29 -15.47
N GLU A 94 0.68 2.63 -15.09
CA GLU A 94 0.02 3.92 -15.26
C GLU A 94 0.81 5.06 -14.56
N PHE A 95 1.59 4.71 -13.53
CA PHE A 95 2.44 5.63 -12.78
C PHE A 95 3.93 5.35 -13.02
N PHE A 96 4.29 4.79 -14.18
CA PHE A 96 5.68 4.39 -14.46
C PHE A 96 6.66 5.56 -14.32
N GLU A 97 6.41 6.69 -14.98
CA GLU A 97 7.31 7.86 -14.93
C GLU A 97 7.47 8.40 -13.51
N TYR A 98 6.35 8.55 -12.79
CA TYR A 98 6.35 9.00 -11.39
C TYR A 98 7.14 8.03 -10.49
N ASN A 99 6.87 6.72 -10.62
CA ASN A 99 7.58 5.69 -9.85
C ASN A 99 9.08 5.65 -10.20
N LEU A 100 9.44 5.90 -11.45
CA LEU A 100 10.82 5.96 -11.91
C LEU A 100 11.54 7.19 -11.35
N GLN A 101 10.90 8.36 -11.34
CA GLN A 101 11.43 9.59 -10.75
C GLN A 101 11.69 9.41 -9.25
N LEU A 102 10.74 8.81 -8.52
CA LEU A 102 10.93 8.49 -7.09
C LEU A 102 12.15 7.60 -6.85
N GLN A 103 12.36 6.58 -7.69
CA GLN A 103 13.52 5.70 -7.58
C GLN A 103 14.83 6.44 -7.88
N LYS A 104 14.84 7.31 -8.89
CA LYS A 104 16.03 8.09 -9.30
C LYS A 104 16.37 9.20 -8.30
N GLY A 105 15.38 9.82 -7.66
CA GLY A 105 15.55 10.88 -6.66
C GLY A 105 16.13 10.40 -5.33
N ILE A 106 16.13 9.09 -5.08
CA ILE A 106 16.69 8.47 -3.87
C ILE A 106 18.12 8.05 -4.17
N ARG A 107 19.07 8.93 -3.83
CA ARG A 107 20.47 8.55 -3.73
C ARG A 107 20.61 7.39 -2.72
N PRO A 108 21.47 6.39 -3.00
CA PRO A 108 21.52 5.15 -2.24
C PRO A 108 22.25 5.32 -0.90
N GLU A 109 21.65 6.02 0.08
CA GLU A 109 22.24 6.13 1.43
C GLU A 109 21.69 5.09 2.43
N LEU A 110 20.68 4.31 2.04
CA LEU A 110 20.04 3.33 2.95
C LEU A 110 20.65 1.92 2.92
N LYS A 111 21.78 1.69 2.24
CA LYS A 111 22.50 0.40 2.26
C LYS A 111 23.75 0.35 3.14
N ALA A 112 23.94 1.30 4.05
CA ALA A 112 25.12 1.32 4.94
C ALA A 112 24.77 1.08 6.42
N LYS A 113 23.93 0.10 6.77
CA LYS A 113 23.85 -0.40 8.15
C LYS A 113 23.66 -1.91 8.21
N LYS A 114 24.78 -2.63 8.15
CA LYS A 114 25.23 -3.71 9.06
C LYS A 114 26.19 -4.68 8.34
N SER A 115 27.44 -4.26 8.21
CA SER A 115 28.58 -5.18 8.30
C SER A 115 29.38 -4.78 9.54
N VAL A 116 28.94 -5.26 10.71
CA VAL A 116 29.83 -5.26 11.88
C VAL A 116 30.74 -6.47 11.69
N SER A 117 31.94 -6.22 11.15
CA SER A 117 33.05 -7.15 11.22
C SER A 117 33.53 -7.20 12.67
N PHE A 118 33.33 -8.33 13.34
CA PHE A 118 34.06 -8.64 14.57
C PHE A 118 35.47 -9.08 14.17
N GLU A 119 36.43 -8.16 14.24
CA GLU A 119 37.84 -8.52 14.28
C GLU A 119 38.25 -8.99 15.68
N LYS A 120 39.14 -9.98 15.66
CA LYS A 120 39.62 -10.81 16.77
C LYS A 120 40.36 -9.99 17.83
N ASN A 121 40.20 -10.37 19.09
CA ASN A 121 41.28 -10.23 20.07
C ASN A 121 41.73 -11.62 20.53
N LYS A 122 42.90 -12.03 20.06
CA LYS A 122 43.74 -13.06 20.67
C LYS A 122 44.37 -12.47 21.93
N LYS A 123 44.25 -13.16 23.05
CA LYS A 123 45.26 -13.20 24.11
C LYS A 123 45.40 -14.64 24.55
#